data_AF-A0A6G3XHJ1-F1
#
_entry.id   AF-A0A6G3XHJ1-F1
#
_cell.length_a   1.000
_cell.length_b   1.000
_cell.length_c   1.000
_cell.angle_alpha   90.00
_cell.angle_beta   90.00
_cell.angle_gamma   90.00
#
_symmetry.space_group_name_H-M   'P 1'
#
loop_
_entity.id
_entity.type
_entity.pdbx_description
1 polymer ?
#
loop_
_entity_poly.entity_id
_entity_poly.type
_entity_poly.pdbx_seq_one_letter_code
_entity_poly.pdbx_strand_id
1 'polypeptide(L)'
;MRCVRLSVLTDETTSPERQREADDRVAAELNIDFGTGDALREAVDLDVSASTFGPFERPELGGWLNRPDEYDALVWWRFDRAIRSMAHMHELAKWAREHRKMLVFAEGIGG
;
A
#
# COMPACT_ATOMS: atom_id res chain seq x y z
N MET A 1 1.57 5.12 6.38
CA MET A 1 0.96 3.78 6.47
C MET A 1 1.60 2.88 5.44
N ARG A 2 1.90 1.64 5.82
CA ARG A 2 2.36 0.59 4.89
C ARG A 2 1.20 -0.28 4.43
N CYS A 3 1.26 -0.73 3.18
CA CYS A 3 0.19 -1.47 2.54
C CYS A 3 0.70 -2.80 1.99
N VAL A 4 0.40 -3.88 2.70
CA VAL A 4 0.88 -5.23 2.39
C VAL A 4 -0.24 -6.02 1.72
N ARG A 5 0.06 -6.67 0.58
CA ARG A 5 -0.90 -7.54 -0.11
C ARG A 5 -0.39 -8.97 -0.19
N LEU A 6 -1.25 -9.92 0.17
CA LEU A 6 -1.03 -11.35 -0.04
C LEU A 6 -2.02 -11.89 -1.07
N SER A 7 -1.51 -12.32 -2.23
CA SER A 7 -2.28 -13.13 -3.20
C SER A 7 -1.92 -14.59 -2.96
N VAL A 8 -2.94 -15.44 -2.82
CA VAL A 8 -2.90 -16.87 -2.47
C VAL A 8 -1.56 -17.57 -2.78
N LEU A 9 -0.76 -17.76 -1.72
CA LEU A 9 0.16 -18.86 -1.38
C LEU A 9 1.09 -19.50 -2.44
N THR A 10 1.26 -18.95 -3.64
CA THR A 10 2.04 -19.60 -4.72
C THR A 10 3.27 -18.83 -5.19
N ASP A 11 3.49 -17.59 -4.75
CA ASP A 11 4.70 -16.83 -5.09
C ASP A 11 5.69 -16.85 -3.92
N GLU A 12 6.62 -17.81 -3.93
CA GLU A 12 7.76 -17.92 -2.99
C GLU A 12 8.64 -16.66 -2.88
N THR A 13 8.43 -15.68 -3.76
CA THR A 13 9.19 -14.43 -3.85
C THR A 13 8.53 -13.24 -3.14
N THR A 14 7.23 -13.29 -2.81
CA THR A 14 6.47 -12.14 -2.28
C THR A 14 6.02 -12.33 -0.82
N SER A 15 6.88 -12.86 0.04
CA SER A 15 6.58 -13.04 1.47
C SER A 15 6.22 -11.69 2.14
N PRO A 16 5.24 -11.64 3.07
CA PRO A 16 4.84 -10.42 3.78
C PRO A 16 5.99 -9.72 4.50
N GLU A 17 6.93 -10.51 5.02
CA GLU A 17 8.12 -10.01 5.70
C GLU A 17 9.01 -9.19 4.76
N ARG A 18 9.21 -9.66 3.52
CA ARG A 18 9.98 -8.92 2.51
C ARG A 18 9.28 -7.64 2.07
N GLN A 19 7.95 -7.67 1.95
CA GLN A 19 7.14 -6.48 1.68
C GLN A 19 7.35 -5.43 2.78
N ARG A 20 7.21 -5.83 4.04
CA ARG A 20 7.42 -4.96 5.19
C ARG A 20 8.84 -4.40 5.22
N GLU A 21 9.85 -5.22 4.99
CA GLU A 21 11.24 -4.76 4.97
C GLU A 21 11.50 -3.72 3.86
N ALA A 22 10.94 -3.93 2.67
CA ALA A 22 11.05 -2.98 1.57
C ALA A 22 10.33 -1.67 1.87
N ASP A 23 9.11 -1.74 2.41
CA ASP A 23 8.32 -0.58 2.83
C ASP A 23 9.02 0.20 3.96
N ASP A 24 9.58 -0.50 4.95
CA ASP A 24 10.29 0.08 6.08
C ASP A 24 11.58 0.77 5.62
N ARG A 25 12.29 0.20 4.63
CA ARG A 25 13.49 0.80 4.04
C ARG A 25 13.18 2.12 3.34
N VAL A 26 12.20 2.14 2.44
CA VAL A 26 11.84 3.38 1.73
C VAL A 26 11.23 4.42 2.68
N ALA A 27 10.50 3.97 3.70
CA ALA A 27 9.97 4.86 4.72
C ALA A 27 11.08 5.52 5.54
N ALA A 28 12.12 4.78 5.92
CA ALA A 28 13.29 5.34 6.59
C ALA A 28 14.01 6.38 5.72
N GLU A 29 14.16 6.12 4.42
CA GLU A 29 14.76 7.07 3.47
C GLU A 29 13.93 8.36 3.33
N LEU A 30 12.60 8.24 3.37
CA LEU A 30 11.67 9.36 3.22
C LEU A 30 11.23 9.99 4.54
N ASN A 31 11.78 9.55 5.68
CA ASN A 31 11.36 9.95 7.03
C ASN A 31 9.85 9.78 7.29
N ILE A 32 9.27 8.69 6.77
CA ILE A 32 7.87 8.32 7.00
C ILE A 32 7.79 7.43 8.23
N ASP A 33 6.97 7.83 9.20
CA ASP A 33 6.67 7.00 10.36
C ASP A 33 5.37 6.20 10.13
N PHE A 34 5.45 4.89 10.31
CA PHE A 34 4.28 4.01 10.30
C PHE A 34 3.63 3.86 11.68
N GLY A 35 4.30 4.31 12.74
CA GLY A 35 3.96 3.99 14.12
C GLY A 35 4.44 2.59 14.51
N THR A 36 4.32 2.28 15.80
CA THR A 36 4.70 1.00 16.39
C THR A 36 3.62 0.51 17.35
N GLY A 37 3.57 -0.81 17.60
CA GLY A 37 2.57 -1.41 18.49
C GLY A 37 1.14 -1.16 18.02
N ASP A 38 0.28 -0.70 18.92
CA ASP A 38 -1.15 -0.42 18.65
C ASP A 38 -1.37 0.81 17.74
N ALA A 39 -0.34 1.66 17.58
CA ALA A 39 -0.38 2.83 16.68
C ALA A 39 0.16 2.52 15.27
N LEU A 40 0.46 1.24 14.99
CA LEU A 40 0.95 0.81 13.69
C LEU A 40 -0.14 0.98 12.62
N ARG A 41 0.17 1.80 11.63
CA ARG A 41 -0.67 2.03 10.44
C ARG A 41 -0.23 1.07 9.35
N GLU A 42 -0.79 -0.13 9.39
CA GLU A 42 -0.58 -1.18 8.40
C GLU A 42 -1.95 -1.62 7.84
N ALA A 43 -2.07 -1.62 6.51
CA ALA A 43 -3.18 -2.27 5.81
C ALA A 43 -2.70 -3.64 5.32
N VAL A 44 -3.31 -4.73 5.81
CA VAL A 44 -2.95 -6.11 5.42
C VAL A 44 -4.10 -6.77 4.68
N ASP A 45 -4.10 -6.69 3.36
CA ASP A 45 -5.10 -7.39 2.54
C ASP A 45 -4.66 -8.85 2.35
N LEU A 46 -5.07 -9.72 3.29
CA LEU A 46 -4.91 -11.17 3.25
C LEU A 46 -6.02 -11.81 2.41
N ASP A 47 -5.68 -12.73 1.51
CA ASP A 47 -6.65 -13.56 0.74
C ASP A 47 -7.56 -12.79 -0.24
N VAL A 48 -7.22 -11.55 -0.55
CA VAL A 48 -7.85 -10.82 -1.66
C VAL A 48 -7.24 -11.33 -2.96
N SER A 49 -7.87 -12.35 -3.55
CA SER A 49 -7.51 -12.83 -4.89
C SER A 49 -7.45 -11.63 -5.83
N ALA A 50 -6.35 -11.51 -6.57
CA ALA A 50 -5.97 -10.32 -7.32
C ALA A 50 -7.04 -9.83 -8.32
N SER A 51 -8.08 -10.60 -8.60
CA SER A 51 -8.91 -10.51 -9.79
C SER A 51 -9.96 -9.39 -9.80
N THR A 52 -10.46 -8.92 -8.66
CA THR A 52 -11.78 -8.24 -8.68
C THR A 52 -11.83 -6.81 -8.13
N PHE A 53 -10.94 -6.39 -7.23
CA PHE A 53 -11.18 -5.18 -6.42
C PHE A 53 -10.14 -4.06 -6.68
N GLY A 54 -10.63 -2.86 -7.00
CA GLY A 54 -9.85 -1.62 -7.05
C GLY A 54 -9.29 -1.20 -5.68
N PRO A 55 -8.38 -0.21 -5.60
CA PRO A 55 -7.73 0.18 -4.34
C PRO A 55 -8.73 0.57 -3.23
N PHE A 56 -9.87 1.15 -3.59
CA PHE A 56 -10.93 1.57 -2.66
C PHE A 56 -11.88 0.44 -2.24
N GLU A 57 -11.94 -0.65 -3.02
CA GLU A 57 -12.85 -1.77 -2.77
C GLU A 57 -12.22 -2.84 -1.87
N ARG A 58 -10.96 -2.65 -1.49
CA ARG A 58 -10.24 -3.55 -0.59
C ARG A 58 -10.70 -3.35 0.85
N PRO A 59 -10.88 -4.42 1.62
CA PRO A 59 -11.42 -4.34 2.99
C PRO A 59 -10.53 -3.51 3.92
N GLU A 60 -9.22 -3.78 3.95
CA GLU A 60 -8.31 -3.03 4.82
C GLU A 60 -7.94 -1.67 4.20
N LEU A 61 -7.43 -1.68 2.96
CA LEU A 61 -6.98 -0.45 2.31
C LEU A 61 -8.13 0.56 2.14
N GLY A 62 -9.32 0.12 1.72
CA GLY A 62 -10.50 1.00 1.62
C GLY A 62 -10.91 1.59 2.96
N GLY A 63 -10.85 0.81 4.04
CA GLY A 63 -11.09 1.29 5.40
C GLY A 63 -10.11 2.37 5.85
N TRP A 64 -8.86 2.29 5.42
CA TRP A 64 -7.88 3.34 5.66
C TRP A 64 -8.02 4.54 4.72
N LEU A 65 -8.39 4.35 3.45
CA LEU A 65 -8.66 5.45 2.52
C LEU A 65 -9.86 6.31 2.96
N ASN A 66 -10.77 5.74 3.76
CA ASN A 66 -11.83 6.48 4.45
C ASN A 66 -11.37 7.24 5.70
N ARG A 67 -10.14 7.00 6.19
CA ARG A 67 -9.55 7.63 7.37
C ARG A 67 -8.21 8.29 7.02
N PRO A 68 -8.19 9.21 6.05
CA PRO A 68 -6.95 9.84 5.57
C PRO A 68 -6.23 10.60 6.69
N ASP A 69 -6.93 11.14 7.67
CA ASP A 69 -6.33 11.97 8.73
C ASP A 69 -5.40 11.18 9.67
N GLU A 70 -5.43 9.85 9.62
CA GLU A 70 -4.58 9.02 10.47
C GLU A 70 -3.14 8.88 9.94
N TYR A 71 -2.86 9.21 8.68
CA TYR A 71 -1.54 9.02 8.06
C TYR A 71 -1.27 10.05 6.95
N ASP A 72 -0.02 10.37 6.68
CA ASP A 72 0.34 11.36 5.64
C ASP A 72 0.86 10.73 4.33
N ALA A 73 1.31 9.48 4.40
CA ALA A 73 1.85 8.76 3.26
C ALA A 73 1.30 7.34 3.19
N LEU A 74 1.16 6.83 1.97
CA LEU A 74 0.89 5.44 1.66
C LEU A 74 2.11 4.86 0.98
N VAL A 75 2.58 3.74 1.49
CA VAL A 75 3.78 3.07 1.02
C VAL A 75 3.40 1.66 0.58
N TRP A 76 3.80 1.31 -0.64
CA TRP A 76 3.67 -0.04 -1.19
C TRP A 76 5.01 -0.53 -1.68
N TRP A 77 5.21 -1.84 -1.60
CA TRP A 77 6.41 -2.44 -2.16
C TRP A 77 6.48 -2.25 -3.68
N ARG A 78 5.41 -2.62 -4.42
CA ARG A 78 5.38 -2.52 -5.89
C ARG A 78 4.08 -1.94 -6.42
N PHE A 79 4.17 -1.36 -7.62
CA PHE A 79 3.04 -0.74 -8.31
C PHE A 79 1.86 -1.69 -8.54
N ASP A 80 2.13 -2.95 -8.91
CA ASP A 80 1.12 -3.99 -9.15
C ASP A 80 0.37 -4.42 -7.87
N ARG A 81 0.89 -4.03 -6.70
CA ARG A 81 0.25 -4.23 -5.38
C ARG A 81 -0.71 -3.10 -5.05
N ALA A 82 -0.43 -1.86 -5.48
CA ALA A 82 -1.33 -0.72 -5.30
C ALA A 82 -2.46 -0.70 -6.33
N ILE A 83 -2.12 -0.78 -7.63
CA ILE A 83 -3.08 -0.58 -8.72
C ILE A 83 -2.87 -1.59 -9.86
N ARG A 84 -3.92 -1.83 -10.67
CA ARG A 84 -3.88 -2.76 -11.82
C ARG A 84 -4.26 -2.11 -13.16
N SER A 85 -4.63 -0.85 -13.15
CA SER A 85 -5.01 -0.09 -14.35
C SER A 85 -4.67 1.39 -14.16
N MET A 86 -4.36 2.10 -15.24
CA MET A 86 -4.14 3.54 -15.18
C MET A 86 -5.37 4.32 -14.66
N ALA A 87 -6.57 3.76 -14.80
CA ALA A 87 -7.78 4.33 -14.21
C ALA A 87 -7.69 4.34 -12.67
N HIS A 88 -7.32 3.21 -12.06
CA HIS A 88 -7.11 3.15 -10.61
C HIS A 88 -5.97 4.06 -10.16
N MET A 89 -4.88 4.19 -10.95
CA MET A 89 -3.82 5.15 -10.64
C MET A 89 -4.35 6.58 -10.64
N HIS A 90 -5.17 6.93 -11.63
CA HIS A 90 -5.74 8.26 -11.74
C HIS A 90 -6.66 8.57 -10.55
N GLU A 91 -7.52 7.63 -10.15
CA GLU A 91 -8.40 7.76 -8.99
C GLU A 91 -7.59 7.90 -7.70
N LEU A 92 -6.59 7.03 -7.49
CA LEU A 92 -5.73 7.07 -6.32
C LEU A 92 -4.90 8.36 -6.25
N ALA A 93 -4.36 8.82 -7.38
CA ALA A 93 -3.63 10.08 -7.47
C ALA A 93 -4.56 11.28 -7.19
N LYS A 94 -5.79 11.26 -7.71
CA LYS A 94 -6.78 12.29 -7.45
C LYS A 94 -7.12 12.36 -5.96
N TRP A 95 -7.41 11.21 -5.34
CA TRP A 95 -7.67 11.09 -3.90
C TRP A 95 -6.47 11.56 -3.08
N ALA A 96 -5.25 11.12 -3.43
CA ALA A 96 -4.05 11.51 -2.71
C ALA A 96 -3.82 13.03 -2.78
N ARG A 97 -4.07 13.65 -3.94
CA ARG A 97 -3.99 15.11 -4.07
C ARG A 97 -5.04 15.83 -3.23
N GLU A 98 -6.28 15.33 -3.21
CA GLU A 98 -7.39 15.90 -2.44
C GLU A 98 -7.13 15.85 -0.93
N HIS A 99 -6.58 14.73 -0.45
CA HIS A 99 -6.27 14.51 0.96
C HIS A 99 -4.82 14.89 1.34
N ARG A 100 -4.05 15.46 0.40
CA ARG A 100 -2.63 15.83 0.56
C ARG A 100 -1.75 14.67 1.07
N LYS A 101 -1.94 13.49 0.49
CA LYS A 101 -1.20 12.27 0.83
C LYS A 101 -0.08 12.02 -0.16
N MET A 102 1.03 11.49 0.36
CA MET A 102 2.15 11.03 -0.44
C MET A 102 1.94 9.57 -0.86
N LEU A 103 2.16 9.27 -2.14
CA LEU A 103 2.16 7.89 -2.65
C LEU A 103 3.61 7.47 -2.88
N VAL A 104 4.04 6.38 -2.24
CA VAL A 104 5.41 5.89 -2.28
C VAL A 104 5.41 4.44 -2.76
N PHE A 105 6.34 4.14 -3.65
CA PHE A 105 6.57 2.80 -4.17
C PHE A 105 8.04 2.45 -3.90
N ALA A 106 8.29 1.41 -3.11
CA ALA A 106 9.65 0.99 -2.74
C ALA A 106 10.41 0.41 -3.95
N GLU A 107 9.70 -0.20 -4.89
CA GLU A 107 10.24 -0.72 -6.14
C GLU A 107 9.57 -0.02 -7.34
N GLY A 108 10.40 0.61 -8.17
CA GLY A 108 9.96 1.35 -9.36
C GLY A 108 9.44 0.42 -10.46
N ILE A 109 8.71 1.01 -11.41
CA ILE A 109 8.31 0.34 -12.66
C ILE A 109 9.58 0.09 -13.49
N GLY A 110 10.28 -1.02 -13.27
CA GLY A 110 11.45 -1.36 -14.07
C GLY A 110 12.21 -2.60 -13.59
N GLY A 111 12.14 -3.66 -14.39
CA GLY A 111 13.00 -4.85 -14.29
C GLY A 111 12.27 -6.13 -14.62
#